data_AF-A0A661N049-F1
#
_entry.id   AF-A0A661N049-F1
#
_cell.length_a   1.000
_cell.length_b   1.000
_cell.length_c   1.000
_cell.angle_alpha   90.00
_cell.angle_beta   90.00
_cell.angle_gamma   90.00
#
_symmetry.space_group_name_H-M   'P 1'
#
loop_
_entity.id
_entity.type
_entity.pdbx_description
1 polymer ?
#
loop_
_entity_poly.entity_id
_entity_poly.type
_entity_poly.pdbx_seq_one_letter_code
_entity_poly.pdbx_strand_id
1 'polypeptide(L)'
;MKIINLRTESRGPWTGRVGTLEWEDSDRPARDVYFLTSERVAADLSTTGNPFLAGAFPVALKHGERRLFVDAPCCPWLCDGLETVHKYFDHWFYGNERKLAIETNGQAGPEGEGRTTAAFVSGGLDSSFALWDNAQRFPAEHSGRIRDAILLQGFEIRVDQQWSKPVFDRARDALAPIAAELNLELIPMVTNLRQLEPDGDFWGEQFQGPILAAAA
;
A
#
# COMPACT_ATOMS: atom_id res chain seq x y z
N MET A 1 -9.46 -12.88 -11.04
CA MET A 1 -9.36 -12.50 -9.62
C MET A 1 -10.22 -11.28 -9.43
N LYS A 2 -10.95 -11.21 -8.31
CA LYS A 2 -11.81 -10.08 -8.00
C LYS A 2 -11.64 -9.61 -6.56
N ILE A 3 -11.82 -8.32 -6.33
CA ILE A 3 -11.84 -7.70 -5.02
C ILE A 3 -13.22 -7.10 -4.81
N ILE A 4 -13.94 -7.62 -3.82
CA ILE A 4 -15.34 -7.31 -3.54
C ILE A 4 -15.52 -6.98 -2.07
N ASN A 5 -16.73 -6.61 -1.65
CA ASN A 5 -17.08 -6.36 -0.24
C ASN A 5 -16.16 -5.32 0.42
N LEU A 6 -15.83 -4.24 -0.30
CA LEU A 6 -15.04 -3.14 0.23
C LEU A 6 -15.81 -2.45 1.36
N ARG A 7 -15.18 -2.34 2.53
CA ARG A 7 -15.79 -1.83 3.75
C ARG A 7 -14.78 -1.16 4.67
N THR A 8 -15.28 -0.35 5.59
CA THR A 8 -14.50 0.11 6.73
C THR A 8 -14.68 -0.89 7.88
N GLU A 9 -13.57 -1.28 8.50
CA GLU A 9 -13.58 -2.24 9.61
C GLU A 9 -12.58 -1.80 10.69
N SER A 10 -12.94 -2.05 11.96
CA SER A 10 -12.05 -1.85 13.10
C SER A 10 -11.53 -3.18 13.62
N ARG A 11 -10.22 -3.28 13.85
CA ARG A 11 -9.51 -4.45 14.37
C ARG A 11 -8.61 -4.05 15.54
N GLY A 12 -9.14 -4.16 16.76
CA GLY A 12 -8.45 -3.69 17.95
C GLY A 12 -8.24 -2.17 17.91
N PRO A 13 -7.00 -1.65 18.04
CA PRO A 13 -6.74 -0.20 17.99
C PRO A 13 -6.71 0.37 16.57
N TRP A 14 -6.91 -0.47 15.55
CA TRP A 14 -6.78 -0.09 14.15
C TRP A 14 -8.14 0.04 13.48
N THR A 15 -8.29 1.03 12.61
CA THR A 15 -9.46 1.21 11.75
C THR A 15 -8.98 1.45 10.33
N GLY A 16 -9.68 0.90 9.35
CA GLY A 16 -9.40 1.24 7.97
C GLY A 16 -10.19 0.41 6.97
N ARG A 17 -9.63 0.28 5.77
CA ARG A 17 -10.29 -0.27 4.60
C ARG A 17 -9.96 -1.75 4.45
N VAL A 18 -10.99 -2.56 4.20
CA VAL A 18 -10.88 -4.00 3.95
C VAL A 18 -11.62 -4.33 2.67
N GLY A 19 -11.06 -5.23 1.86
CA GLY A 19 -11.72 -5.84 0.70
C GLY A 19 -11.49 -7.34 0.70
N THR A 20 -12.43 -8.10 0.19
CA THR A 20 -12.33 -9.57 0.07
C THR A 20 -11.81 -9.92 -1.32
N LEU A 21 -10.64 -10.55 -1.38
CA LEU A 21 -10.03 -11.05 -2.60
C LEU A 21 -10.49 -12.49 -2.85
N GLU A 22 -11.03 -12.73 -4.04
CA GLU A 22 -11.41 -14.05 -4.54
C GLU A 22 -10.65 -14.36 -5.84
N TRP A 23 -10.10 -15.56 -5.92
CA TRP A 23 -9.40 -16.04 -7.12
C TRP A 23 -10.44 -16.54 -8.15
N GLU A 24 -10.19 -16.29 -9.43
CA GLU A 24 -11.12 -16.74 -10.49
C GLU A 24 -10.53 -17.86 -11.33
N ASP A 25 -9.20 -17.90 -11.48
CA ASP A 25 -8.48 -18.87 -12.30
C ASP A 25 -7.59 -19.80 -11.45
N SER A 26 -7.77 -19.83 -10.12
CA SER A 26 -7.09 -20.77 -9.21
C SER A 26 -7.96 -21.18 -8.02
N ASP A 27 -7.68 -22.35 -7.44
CA ASP A 27 -8.37 -22.88 -6.24
C ASP A 27 -7.86 -22.28 -4.92
N ARG A 28 -7.13 -21.17 -4.98
CA ARG A 28 -6.63 -20.50 -3.77
C ARG A 28 -7.81 -19.95 -2.96
N PRO A 29 -7.74 -20.01 -1.61
CA PRO A 29 -8.85 -19.56 -0.78
C PRO A 29 -9.05 -18.05 -0.88
N ALA A 30 -10.31 -17.63 -0.78
CA ALA A 30 -10.66 -16.22 -0.60
C ALA A 30 -10.08 -15.68 0.71
N ARG A 31 -9.62 -14.43 0.71
CA ARG A 31 -9.03 -13.79 1.89
C ARG A 31 -9.31 -12.29 1.90
N ASP A 32 -9.44 -11.75 3.09
CA ASP A 32 -9.49 -10.30 3.26
C ASP A 32 -8.10 -9.69 3.10
N VAL A 33 -8.04 -8.60 2.33
CA VAL A 33 -6.90 -7.69 2.20
C VAL A 33 -7.26 -6.36 2.84
N TYR A 34 -6.31 -5.70 3.50
CA TYR A 34 -6.63 -4.52 4.28
C TYR A 34 -5.51 -3.47 4.33
N PHE A 35 -5.92 -2.24 4.63
CA PHE A 35 -5.10 -1.11 5.03
C PHE A 35 -5.73 -0.50 6.27
N LEU A 36 -5.05 -0.63 7.41
CA LEU A 36 -5.55 -0.15 8.70
C LEU A 36 -4.58 0.89 9.25
N THR A 37 -5.11 1.89 9.92
CA THR A 37 -4.32 2.92 10.60
C THR A 37 -4.99 3.30 11.92
N SER A 38 -4.46 4.30 12.62
CA SER A 38 -5.08 4.85 13.81
C SER A 38 -6.44 5.50 13.48
N GLU A 39 -7.38 5.48 14.41
CA GLU A 39 -8.70 6.12 14.25
C GLU A 39 -8.60 7.58 13.78
N ARG A 40 -7.56 8.30 14.24
CA ARG A 40 -7.31 9.70 13.89
C ARG A 40 -7.13 9.94 12.38
N VAL A 41 -6.53 8.99 11.67
CA VAL A 41 -6.18 9.11 10.23
C VAL A 41 -7.09 8.24 9.37
N ALA A 42 -7.89 7.35 9.97
CA ALA A 42 -8.71 6.39 9.23
C ALA A 42 -9.75 7.06 8.31
N ALA A 43 -10.17 8.29 8.64
CA ALA A 43 -11.09 9.09 7.82
C ALA A 43 -10.45 9.59 6.52
N ASP A 44 -9.12 9.70 6.46
CA ASP A 44 -8.37 10.18 5.30
C ASP A 44 -8.01 9.05 4.32
N LEU A 45 -8.29 7.79 4.68
CA LEU A 45 -8.07 6.66 3.78
C LEU A 45 -8.95 6.76 2.55
N SER A 46 -8.34 6.47 1.40
CA SER A 46 -9.00 6.40 0.10
C SER A 46 -10.28 5.53 0.16
N THR A 47 -11.34 6.05 -0.45
CA THR A 47 -12.62 5.35 -0.53
C THR A 47 -12.77 4.53 -1.80
N THR A 48 -11.87 4.71 -2.76
CA THR A 48 -11.85 4.07 -4.06
C THR A 48 -11.27 2.66 -4.02
N GLY A 49 -11.34 1.96 -5.16
CA GLY A 49 -10.66 0.68 -5.35
C GLY A 49 -9.16 0.79 -5.60
N ASN A 50 -8.59 2.00 -5.68
CA ASN A 50 -7.20 2.22 -6.10
C ASN A 50 -6.16 1.45 -5.26
N PRO A 51 -6.19 1.49 -3.91
CA PRO A 51 -5.21 0.77 -3.08
C PRO A 51 -5.24 -0.74 -3.36
N PHE A 52 -6.44 -1.29 -3.47
CA PHE A 52 -6.65 -2.71 -3.70
C PHE A 52 -6.19 -3.14 -5.09
N LEU A 53 -6.49 -2.32 -6.11
CA LEU A 53 -6.06 -2.56 -7.47
C LEU A 53 -4.53 -2.55 -7.59
N ALA A 54 -3.88 -1.53 -7.05
CA ALA A 54 -2.42 -1.39 -7.09
C ALA A 54 -1.72 -2.56 -6.35
N GLY A 55 -2.23 -2.93 -5.18
CA GLY A 55 -1.66 -4.00 -4.36
C GLY A 55 -1.90 -5.41 -4.92
N ALA A 56 -3.04 -5.69 -5.54
CA ALA A 56 -3.34 -7.02 -6.06
C ALA A 56 -2.80 -7.29 -7.47
N PHE A 57 -2.53 -6.24 -8.25
CA PHE A 57 -2.09 -6.36 -9.64
C PHE A 57 -0.92 -7.32 -9.87
N PRO A 58 0.22 -7.21 -9.15
CA PRO A 58 1.36 -8.11 -9.38
C PRO A 58 1.03 -9.57 -9.03
N VAL A 59 0.19 -9.76 -8.01
CA VAL A 59 -0.22 -11.09 -7.54
C VAL A 59 -1.11 -11.75 -8.58
N ALA A 60 -2.11 -11.04 -9.11
CA ALA A 60 -2.97 -11.53 -10.18
C ALA A 60 -2.13 -11.97 -11.40
N LEU A 61 -1.15 -11.15 -11.78
CA LEU A 61 -0.27 -11.44 -12.90
C LEU A 61 0.62 -12.67 -12.66
N LYS A 62 1.27 -12.79 -11.49
CA LYS A 62 2.12 -13.93 -11.12
C LYS A 62 1.37 -15.25 -11.22
N HIS A 63 0.12 -15.26 -10.77
CA HIS A 63 -0.71 -16.46 -10.75
C HIS A 63 -1.48 -16.70 -12.04
N GLY A 64 -1.29 -15.87 -13.07
CA GLY A 64 -1.89 -16.09 -14.38
C GLY A 64 -3.39 -15.90 -14.41
N GLU A 65 -3.94 -15.09 -13.51
CA GLU A 65 -5.34 -14.68 -13.59
C GLU A 65 -5.56 -13.92 -14.90
N ARG A 66 -6.66 -14.23 -15.58
CA ARG A 66 -7.04 -13.60 -16.85
C ARG A 66 -7.63 -12.22 -16.66
N ARG A 67 -8.15 -11.96 -15.45
CA ARG A 67 -8.79 -10.71 -15.07
C ARG A 67 -8.42 -10.30 -13.65
N LEU A 68 -8.31 -8.99 -13.40
CA LEU A 68 -8.37 -8.37 -12.09
C LEU A 68 -9.54 -7.39 -12.06
N PHE A 69 -10.61 -7.76 -11.35
CA PHE A 69 -11.80 -6.95 -11.16
C PHE A 69 -11.82 -6.30 -9.76
N VAL A 70 -12.18 -5.03 -9.65
CA VAL A 70 -12.42 -4.37 -8.36
C VAL A 70 -13.84 -3.80 -8.34
N ASP A 71 -14.65 -4.26 -7.39
CA ASP A 71 -16.04 -3.82 -7.19
C ASP A 71 -16.10 -2.48 -6.42
N ALA A 72 -15.42 -1.48 -7.00
CA ALA A 72 -15.47 -0.09 -6.58
C ALA A 72 -14.97 0.82 -7.71
N PRO A 73 -15.31 2.12 -7.67
CA PRO A 73 -14.75 3.09 -8.61
C PRO A 73 -13.24 3.19 -8.45
N CYS A 74 -12.51 3.25 -9.57
CA CYS A 74 -11.06 3.47 -9.60
C CYS A 74 -10.70 4.64 -10.52
N CYS A 75 -9.53 5.23 -10.28
CA CYS A 75 -9.01 6.29 -11.11
C CYS A 75 -8.65 5.72 -12.51
N PRO A 76 -9.14 6.32 -13.61
CA PRO A 76 -8.80 5.86 -14.96
C PRO A 76 -7.29 5.96 -15.24
N TRP A 77 -6.59 6.96 -14.69
CA TRP A 77 -5.15 7.11 -14.89
C TRP A 77 -4.35 6.01 -14.21
N LEU A 78 -4.84 5.48 -13.08
CA LEU A 78 -4.24 4.31 -12.45
C LEU A 78 -4.42 3.07 -13.35
N CYS A 79 -5.62 2.89 -13.93
CA CYS A 79 -5.89 1.78 -14.82
C CYS A 79 -4.98 1.83 -16.06
N ASP A 80 -4.88 2.98 -16.73
CA ASP A 80 -4.00 3.19 -17.88
C ASP A 80 -2.51 2.97 -17.52
N GLY A 81 -2.10 3.46 -16.35
CA GLY A 81 -0.77 3.26 -15.82
C GLY A 81 -0.45 1.78 -15.59
N LEU A 82 -1.41 1.02 -15.04
CA LEU A 82 -1.26 -0.42 -14.81
C LEU A 82 -1.23 -1.22 -16.11
N GLU A 83 -1.93 -0.81 -17.17
CA GLU A 83 -1.74 -1.42 -18.50
C GLU A 83 -0.31 -1.24 -19.03
N THR A 84 0.31 -0.10 -18.72
CA THR A 84 1.71 0.17 -19.07
C THR A 84 2.65 -0.69 -18.22
N VAL A 85 2.46 -0.71 -16.90
CA VAL A 85 3.23 -1.54 -15.97
C VAL A 85 3.10 -3.02 -16.32
N HIS A 86 1.91 -3.48 -16.72
CA HIS A 86 1.67 -4.84 -17.19
C HIS A 86 2.58 -5.23 -18.33
N LYS A 87 2.71 -4.40 -19.36
CA LYS A 87 3.61 -4.69 -20.49
C LYS A 87 5.06 -4.87 -20.03
N TYR A 88 5.53 -4.04 -19.09
CA TYR A 88 6.88 -4.19 -18.53
C TYR A 88 7.02 -5.45 -17.68
N PHE A 89 6.08 -5.73 -16.79
CA PHE A 89 6.12 -6.92 -15.93
C PHE A 89 6.04 -8.21 -16.76
N ASP A 90 5.13 -8.26 -17.73
CA ASP A 90 4.98 -9.39 -18.66
C ASP A 90 6.26 -9.63 -19.46
N HIS A 91 6.89 -8.56 -19.95
CA HIS A 91 8.15 -8.64 -20.68
C HIS A 91 9.32 -9.11 -19.80
N TRP A 92 9.51 -8.50 -18.62
CA TRP A 92 10.68 -8.75 -17.78
C TRP A 92 10.62 -10.08 -17.04
N PHE A 93 9.45 -10.51 -16.60
CA PHE A 93 9.31 -11.66 -15.70
C PHE A 93 8.58 -12.87 -16.32
N TYR A 94 7.83 -12.67 -17.39
CA TYR A 94 6.90 -13.70 -17.89
C TYR A 94 6.96 -13.94 -19.41
N GLY A 95 7.97 -13.43 -20.10
CA GLY A 95 8.21 -13.75 -21.52
C GLY A 95 7.11 -13.28 -22.48
N ASN A 96 6.29 -12.29 -22.10
CA ASN A 96 5.13 -11.79 -22.86
C ASN A 96 3.92 -12.74 -22.94
N GLU A 97 3.85 -13.75 -22.07
CA GLU A 97 2.81 -14.77 -22.07
C GLU A 97 1.59 -14.42 -21.20
N ARG A 98 1.71 -13.44 -20.29
CA ARG A 98 0.64 -13.10 -19.34
C ARG A 98 -0.29 -12.04 -19.91
N LYS A 99 -1.58 -12.34 -19.94
CA LYS A 99 -2.64 -11.37 -20.26
C LYS A 99 -3.53 -11.21 -19.05
N LEU A 100 -3.71 -9.97 -18.62
CA LEU A 100 -4.54 -9.60 -17.48
C LEU A 100 -5.44 -8.44 -17.89
N ALA A 101 -6.74 -8.67 -17.95
CA ALA A 101 -7.72 -7.60 -18.11
C ALA A 101 -7.93 -6.88 -16.77
N ILE A 102 -7.89 -5.54 -16.77
CA ILE A 102 -8.18 -4.73 -15.58
C ILE A 102 -9.60 -4.18 -15.72
N GLU A 103 -10.46 -4.49 -14.75
CA GLU A 103 -11.86 -4.10 -14.74
C GLU A 103 -12.23 -3.46 -13.40
N THR A 104 -13.06 -2.42 -13.42
CA THR A 104 -13.46 -1.68 -12.21
C THR A 104 -14.93 -1.28 -12.28
N ASN A 105 -15.60 -1.24 -11.13
CA ASN A 105 -17.00 -0.84 -11.04
C ASN A 105 -17.14 0.68 -10.91
N GLY A 106 -16.97 1.38 -12.03
CA GLY A 106 -17.08 2.83 -12.13
C GLY A 106 -15.73 3.55 -12.14
N GLN A 107 -15.80 4.87 -12.33
CA GLN A 107 -14.64 5.73 -12.40
C GLN A 107 -14.62 6.70 -11.23
N ALA A 108 -13.45 6.85 -10.63
CA ALA A 108 -13.21 7.81 -9.56
C ALA A 108 -12.48 9.04 -10.09
N GLY A 109 -12.85 10.20 -9.55
CA GLY A 109 -12.05 11.41 -9.67
C GLY A 109 -10.86 11.41 -8.69
N PRO A 110 -10.03 12.46 -8.72
CA PRO A 110 -9.02 12.67 -7.68
C PRO A 110 -9.69 12.77 -6.30
N GLU A 111 -9.09 12.10 -5.30
CA GLU A 111 -9.51 12.17 -3.89
C GLU A 111 -8.63 13.15 -3.10
N GLY A 112 -9.24 13.82 -2.11
CA GLY A 112 -8.57 14.70 -1.14
C GLY A 112 -8.36 16.14 -1.62
N GLU A 113 -8.62 17.09 -0.71
CA GLU A 113 -8.14 18.47 -0.83
C GLU A 113 -6.89 18.66 0.05
N GLY A 114 -5.98 19.56 -0.33
CA GLY A 114 -4.85 19.91 0.55
C GLY A 114 -3.76 18.83 0.69
N ARG A 115 -3.37 18.20 -0.43
CA ARG A 115 -2.30 17.17 -0.47
C ARG A 115 -1.04 17.63 0.27
N THR A 116 -0.59 16.82 1.22
CA THR A 116 0.68 16.96 1.93
C THR A 116 1.76 16.10 1.27
N THR A 117 3.03 16.41 1.57
CA THR A 117 4.14 15.52 1.20
C THR A 117 4.34 14.50 2.33
N ALA A 118 4.32 13.23 1.99
CA ALA A 118 4.55 12.12 2.90
C ALA A 118 5.82 11.35 2.54
N ALA A 119 6.40 10.65 3.51
CA ALA A 119 7.48 9.69 3.28
C ALA A 119 7.25 8.40 4.07
N PHE A 120 7.54 7.27 3.44
CA PHE A 120 7.65 6.00 4.16
C PHE A 120 8.93 5.99 4.99
N VAL A 121 8.81 5.61 6.26
CA VAL A 121 9.91 5.60 7.22
C VAL A 121 10.07 4.22 7.83
N SER A 122 11.32 3.75 7.89
CA SER A 122 11.66 2.47 8.54
C SER A 122 12.32 2.66 9.91
N GLY A 123 12.80 3.89 10.20
CA GLY A 123 13.70 4.15 11.33
C GLY A 123 15.16 3.82 11.03
N GLY A 124 15.46 3.34 9.81
CA GLY A 124 16.83 3.18 9.33
C GLY A 124 17.50 4.50 8.98
N LEU A 125 18.82 4.45 8.77
CA LEU A 125 19.65 5.61 8.46
C LEU A 125 19.14 6.38 7.24
N ASP A 126 18.79 5.68 6.15
CA ASP A 126 18.41 6.31 4.88
C ASP A 126 17.10 7.11 5.01
N SER A 127 16.07 6.51 5.59
CA SER A 127 14.80 7.20 5.82
C SER A 127 14.94 8.38 6.79
N SER A 128 15.80 8.24 7.82
CA SER A 128 16.06 9.31 8.78
C SER A 128 16.83 10.46 8.14
N PHE A 129 17.83 10.15 7.30
CA PHE A 129 18.57 11.14 6.54
C PHE A 129 17.66 11.86 5.53
N ALA A 130 16.75 11.14 4.87
CA ALA A 130 15.79 11.75 3.94
C ALA A 130 14.86 12.76 4.64
N LEU A 131 14.37 12.44 5.84
CA LEU A 131 13.59 13.39 6.66
C LEU A 131 14.42 14.61 7.05
N TRP A 132 15.65 14.39 7.52
CA TRP A 132 16.56 15.46 7.91
C TRP A 132 16.90 16.38 6.73
N ASP A 133 17.34 15.82 5.60
CA ASP A 133 17.73 16.57 4.41
C ASP A 133 16.54 17.36 3.83
N ASN A 134 15.34 16.76 3.81
CA ASN A 134 14.11 17.47 3.44
C ASN A 134 13.85 18.67 4.37
N ALA A 135 13.97 18.49 5.68
CA ALA A 135 13.74 19.55 6.65
C ALA A 135 14.77 20.70 6.56
N GLN A 136 16.01 20.43 6.12
CA GLN A 136 17.03 21.46 5.88
C GLN A 136 16.77 22.25 4.59
N ARG A 137 16.19 21.62 3.56
CA ARG A 137 15.99 22.23 2.23
C ARG A 137 14.67 22.97 2.12
N PHE A 138 13.62 22.46 2.74
CA PHE A 138 12.27 23.01 2.59
C PHE A 138 11.82 23.74 3.86
N PRO A 139 11.48 25.04 3.76
CA PRO A 139 10.81 25.75 4.84
C PRO A 139 9.51 25.05 5.27
N ALA A 140 9.07 25.27 6.50
CA ALA A 140 7.89 24.60 7.07
C ALA A 140 6.60 24.77 6.23
N GLU A 141 6.45 25.94 5.60
CA GLU A 141 5.26 26.26 4.78
C GLU A 141 5.35 25.77 3.33
N HIS A 142 6.51 25.25 2.91
CA HIS A 142 6.69 24.80 1.54
C HIS A 142 5.92 23.49 1.28
N SER A 143 5.25 23.37 0.13
CA SER A 143 4.43 22.20 -0.22
C SER A 143 5.22 20.88 -0.26
N GLY A 144 6.50 20.95 -0.66
CA GLY A 144 7.45 19.83 -0.66
C GLY A 144 8.06 19.47 0.71
N ARG A 145 7.71 20.19 1.79
CA ARG A 145 8.10 19.82 3.15
C ARG A 145 7.35 18.55 3.54
N ILE A 146 8.07 17.51 3.94
CA ILE A 146 7.45 16.29 4.47
C ILE A 146 6.71 16.67 5.77
N ARG A 147 5.43 16.29 5.84
CA ARG A 147 4.57 16.49 7.01
C ARG A 147 4.13 15.16 7.62
N ASP A 148 4.02 14.12 6.78
CA ASP A 148 3.55 12.81 7.22
C ASP A 148 4.66 11.77 7.08
N ALA A 149 4.89 11.02 8.15
CA ALA A 149 5.85 9.92 8.21
C ALA A 149 5.07 8.61 8.36
N ILE A 150 5.01 7.80 7.29
CA ILE A 150 4.23 6.57 7.26
C ILE A 150 5.13 5.40 7.69
N LEU A 151 4.81 4.78 8.83
CA LEU A 151 5.46 3.55 9.30
C LEU A 151 4.57 2.35 8.98
N LEU A 152 5.01 1.49 8.05
CA LEU A 152 4.20 0.41 7.50
C LEU A 152 4.54 -0.97 8.08
N GLN A 153 3.60 -1.54 8.84
CA GLN A 153 3.56 -2.97 9.16
C GLN A 153 2.88 -3.73 8.01
N GLY A 154 3.40 -4.90 7.65
CA GLY A 154 2.99 -5.65 6.46
C GLY A 154 3.97 -5.57 5.29
N PHE A 155 5.01 -4.75 5.44
CA PHE A 155 6.10 -4.58 4.49
C PHE A 155 7.32 -5.40 4.97
N GLU A 156 8.37 -4.76 5.48
CA GLU A 156 9.52 -5.45 6.10
C GLU A 156 9.15 -6.11 7.42
N ILE A 157 8.45 -5.39 8.30
CA ILE A 157 7.89 -5.94 9.53
C ILE A 157 6.60 -6.66 9.16
N ARG A 158 6.61 -7.99 9.17
CA ARG A 158 5.45 -8.81 8.79
C ARG A 158 4.28 -8.63 9.76
N VAL A 159 3.11 -9.18 9.45
CA VAL A 159 1.92 -9.18 10.35
C VAL A 159 1.62 -10.55 10.96
N ASP A 160 2.23 -11.62 10.46
CA ASP A 160 2.00 -13.01 10.90
C ASP A 160 3.05 -13.56 11.86
N GLN A 161 4.10 -12.79 12.17
CA GLN A 161 5.17 -13.28 13.04
C GLN A 161 4.94 -12.82 14.48
N GLN A 162 5.22 -13.70 15.45
CA GLN A 162 5.10 -13.37 16.88
C GLN A 162 5.97 -12.16 17.28
N TRP A 163 7.13 -12.00 16.64
CA TRP A 163 8.05 -10.88 16.87
C TRP A 163 7.59 -9.57 16.23
N SER A 164 6.59 -9.59 15.34
CA SER A 164 6.21 -8.41 14.55
C SER A 164 5.75 -7.25 15.40
N LYS A 165 4.86 -7.50 16.36
CA LYS A 165 4.27 -6.45 17.19
C LYS A 165 5.34 -5.75 18.05
N PRO A 166 6.18 -6.47 18.82
CA PRO A 166 7.26 -5.81 19.58
C PRO A 166 8.24 -5.00 18.70
N VAL A 167 8.54 -5.48 17.49
CA VAL A 167 9.43 -4.77 16.56
C VAL A 167 8.76 -3.51 16.01
N PHE A 168 7.48 -3.58 15.64
CA PHE A 168 6.71 -2.44 15.18
C PHE A 168 6.54 -1.37 16.25
N ASP A 169 6.19 -1.77 17.48
CA ASP A 169 6.08 -0.85 18.61
C ASP A 169 7.43 -0.16 18.87
N ARG A 170 8.54 -0.92 18.87
CA ARG A 170 9.89 -0.35 19.05
C ARG A 170 10.24 0.65 17.94
N ALA A 171 9.95 0.33 16.68
CA ALA A 171 10.22 1.22 15.55
C ALA A 171 9.41 2.52 15.68
N ARG A 172 8.13 2.42 16.03
CA ARG A 172 7.27 3.58 16.30
C ARG A 172 7.82 4.44 17.44
N ASP A 173 8.18 3.83 18.55
CA ASP A 173 8.67 4.54 19.74
C ASP A 173 10.03 5.21 19.47
N ALA A 174 10.89 4.61 18.63
CA ALA A 174 12.15 5.21 18.19
C ALA A 174 11.96 6.38 17.21
N LEU A 175 10.93 6.32 16.35
CA LEU A 175 10.59 7.38 15.40
C LEU A 175 9.85 8.55 16.04
N ALA A 176 9.12 8.33 17.14
CA ALA A 176 8.36 9.35 17.84
C ALA A 176 9.15 10.64 18.19
N PRO A 177 10.36 10.59 18.78
CA PRO A 177 11.14 11.80 19.05
C PRO A 177 11.57 12.53 17.77
N ILE A 178 11.91 11.81 16.69
CA ILE A 178 12.27 12.40 15.39
C ILE A 178 11.06 13.12 14.80
N ALA A 179 9.88 12.47 14.83
CA ALA A 179 8.64 13.07 14.37
C ALA A 179 8.30 14.33 15.16
N ALA A 180 8.46 14.31 16.49
CA ALA A 180 8.23 15.48 17.33
C ALA A 180 9.20 16.64 17.02
N GLU A 181 10.50 16.35 16.85
CA GLU A 181 11.53 17.36 16.54
C GLU A 181 11.30 18.02 15.17
N LEU A 182 10.88 17.23 14.18
CA LEU A 182 10.66 17.70 12.81
C LEU A 182 9.23 18.21 12.56
N ASN A 183 8.36 18.18 13.59
CA ASN A 183 6.93 18.50 13.52
C ASN A 183 6.19 17.68 12.44
N LEU A 184 6.43 16.36 12.44
CA LEU A 184 5.82 15.39 11.56
C LEU A 184 4.67 14.66 12.26
N GLU A 185 3.68 14.31 11.47
CA GLU A 185 2.66 13.34 11.85
C GLU A 185 3.18 11.92 11.59
N LEU A 186 3.45 11.17 12.66
CA LEU A 186 3.79 9.74 12.54
C LEU A 186 2.51 8.91 12.36
N ILE A 187 2.34 8.35 11.16
CA ILE A 187 1.18 7.56 10.75
C ILE A 187 1.54 6.07 10.77
N PRO A 188 1.14 5.30 11.80
CA PRO A 188 1.25 3.85 11.75
C PRO A 188 0.21 3.28 10.78
N MET A 189 0.65 2.44 9.85
CA MET A 189 -0.22 1.73 8.92
C MET A 189 0.06 0.22 8.96
N VAL A 190 -0.98 -0.58 8.80
CA VAL A 190 -0.92 -2.04 8.82
C VAL A 190 -1.61 -2.60 7.58
N THR A 191 -0.92 -3.45 6.84
CA THR A 191 -1.48 -4.19 5.69
C THR A 191 -1.06 -5.66 5.73
N ASN A 192 -1.81 -6.52 5.04
CA ASN A 192 -1.45 -7.92 4.82
C ASN A 192 -1.18 -8.28 3.37
N LEU A 193 -1.00 -7.30 2.47
CA LEU A 193 -0.77 -7.57 1.05
C LEU A 193 0.38 -8.57 0.80
N ARG A 194 1.49 -8.46 1.53
CA ARG A 194 2.62 -9.40 1.43
C ARG A 194 2.23 -10.87 1.68
N GLN A 195 1.14 -11.13 2.41
CA GLN A 195 0.66 -12.49 2.67
C GLN A 195 -0.09 -13.11 1.49
N LEU A 196 -0.43 -12.32 0.46
CA LEU A 196 -1.01 -12.85 -0.77
C LEU A 196 -0.02 -13.73 -1.53
N GLU A 197 1.26 -13.41 -1.42
CA GLU A 197 2.33 -14.21 -1.98
C GLU A 197 3.59 -14.12 -1.10
N PRO A 198 3.85 -15.14 -0.25
CA PRO A 198 4.98 -15.15 0.67
C PRO A 198 6.33 -15.48 0.02
N ASP A 199 6.36 -15.79 -1.28
CA ASP A 199 7.57 -16.04 -2.06
C ASP A 199 8.60 -14.90 -1.96
N GLY A 200 9.83 -15.26 -1.57
CA GLY A 200 10.90 -14.31 -1.29
C GLY A 200 11.42 -13.60 -2.54
N ASP A 201 11.51 -14.32 -3.65
CA ASP A 201 12.01 -13.79 -4.92
C ASP A 201 10.99 -12.80 -5.51
N PHE A 202 9.71 -13.16 -5.51
CA PHE A 202 8.64 -12.24 -5.90
C PHE A 202 8.59 -10.99 -5.04
N TRP A 203 8.78 -11.13 -3.72
CA TRP A 203 8.90 -9.99 -2.82
C TRP A 203 10.07 -9.08 -3.21
N GLY A 204 11.25 -9.65 -3.46
CA GLY A 204 12.46 -8.90 -3.78
C GLY A 204 12.41 -8.18 -5.13
N GLU A 205 11.75 -8.77 -6.13
CA GLU A 205 11.84 -8.30 -7.51
C GLU A 205 10.59 -7.56 -8.00
N GLN A 206 9.40 -7.89 -7.48
CA GLN A 206 8.14 -7.46 -8.10
C GLN A 206 7.17 -6.77 -7.13
N PHE A 207 7.19 -7.10 -5.84
CA PHE A 207 6.05 -6.77 -4.96
C PHE A 207 6.23 -5.57 -4.03
N GLN A 208 7.46 -5.14 -3.76
CA GLN A 208 7.73 -4.02 -2.85
C GLN A 208 7.08 -2.70 -3.31
N GLY A 209 7.41 -2.25 -4.53
CA GLY A 209 6.87 -1.01 -5.08
C GLY A 209 5.34 -0.95 -5.10
N PRO A 210 4.65 -1.99 -5.60
CA PRO A 210 3.19 -2.06 -5.59
C PRO A 210 2.56 -1.98 -4.19
N ILE A 211 3.16 -2.57 -3.16
CA ILE A 211 2.66 -2.45 -1.79
C ILE A 211 2.81 -1.01 -1.27
N LEU A 212 3.93 -0.35 -1.55
CA LEU A 212 4.12 1.05 -1.17
C LEU A 212 3.16 1.97 -1.93
N ALA A 213 2.96 1.74 -3.22
CA ALA A 213 2.00 2.50 -4.04
C ALA A 213 0.55 2.31 -3.57
N ALA A 214 0.21 1.12 -3.07
CA ALA A 214 -1.10 0.83 -2.51
C ALA A 214 -1.33 1.46 -1.13
N ALA A 215 -0.26 1.62 -0.34
CA ALA A 215 -0.31 2.18 1.01
C ALA A 215 -0.20 3.72 1.05
N ALA A 216 0.19 4.35 -0.05
CA ALA A 216 0.36 5.80 -0.19
C ALA A 216 -0.97 6.50 -0.52
#